data_AF-A0A929ZI19-F1
#
_entry.id   AF-A0A929ZI19-F1
#
_cell.length_a   1.000
_cell.length_b   1.000
_cell.length_c   1.000
_cell.angle_alpha   90.00
_cell.angle_beta   90.00
_cell.angle_gamma   90.00
#
_symmetry.space_group_name_H-M   'P 1'
#
loop_
_entity.id
_entity.type
_entity.pdbx_description
1 polymer ?
#
loop_
_entity_poly.entity_id
_entity_poly.type
_entity_poly.pdbx_seq_one_letter_code
_entity_poly.pdbx_strand_id
1 'polypeptide(L)'
;EGQELSLTSKVTLSPGAMTNNDQDWAFTGVANTAIVKAIADPAEVPAGGFTPGTSVTYTLTVTNEGPSPATGVIAQDKLPSGVTFESAQGDGTYDAASGKWDLSTEVIEKGATRTLLITVTIDASAAGSVVTNTATIEKQDQIGDKKPDNTSSVPLTAGYTIAGKLYNDADASFSSDNGENPYSGVTVALLKKDGTPVLDKDGNPMTAVTDAEGKYSFSGLPLGEYTVSVVDPTSGPLAGTKPTEAYTGRYKTTADVTIAEATGSVIDVNFGFVKPASLGDYTWMDVNRDGIQDVDEPALPGVTVTLTYEDGFAVTDASGNVVTAKTSDANGKYSFE
;
A
#
# COMPACT_ATOMS: atom_id res chain seq x y z
N GLU A 1 23.78 3.69 45.06
CA GLU A 1 24.73 4.14 46.10
C GLU A 1 23.99 5.01 47.11
N GLY A 2 24.29 4.87 48.41
CA GLY A 2 23.74 5.75 49.44
C GLY A 2 22.46 5.30 50.17
N GLN A 3 22.09 4.02 50.11
CA GLN A 3 21.06 3.50 51.02
C GLN A 3 21.70 2.97 52.30
N GLU A 4 21.28 3.51 53.44
CA GLU A 4 21.56 2.95 54.75
C GLU A 4 20.43 1.95 55.08
N LEU A 5 20.74 0.65 54.98
CA LEU A 5 19.79 -0.41 55.30
C LEU A 5 19.97 -0.79 56.77
N SER A 6 18.93 -0.61 57.58
CA SER A 6 18.93 -0.96 59.00
C SER A 6 18.01 -2.17 59.24
N LEU A 7 18.57 -3.21 59.86
CA LEU A 7 17.84 -4.41 60.26
C LEU A 7 17.81 -4.53 61.78
N THR A 8 16.62 -4.77 62.33
CA THR A 8 16.43 -5.13 63.74
C THR A 8 15.91 -6.55 63.83
N SER A 9 16.72 -7.48 64.35
CA SER A 9 16.25 -8.81 64.72
C SER A 9 15.91 -8.84 66.21
N LYS A 10 14.76 -9.44 66.56
CA LYS A 10 14.39 -9.73 67.95
C LYS A 10 14.71 -11.19 68.24
N VAL A 11 15.72 -11.42 69.07
CA VAL A 11 16.12 -12.77 69.48
C VAL A 11 15.70 -13.01 70.93
N THR A 12 15.10 -14.17 71.20
CA THR A 12 14.84 -14.68 72.56
C THR A 12 15.82 -15.81 72.84
N LEU A 13 16.71 -15.64 73.82
CA LEU A 13 17.64 -16.67 74.26
C LEU A 13 17.12 -17.33 75.54
N SER A 14 17.12 -18.67 75.57
CA SER A 14 16.76 -19.47 76.74
C SER A 14 17.98 -20.22 77.28
N PRO A 15 18.13 -20.39 78.61
CA PRO A 15 19.22 -21.17 79.17
C PRO A 15 19.25 -22.61 78.60
N GLY A 16 20.40 -23.05 78.07
CA GLY A 16 20.59 -24.38 77.49
C GLY A 16 20.64 -24.43 75.95
N ALA A 17 20.22 -23.36 75.26
CA ALA A 17 20.37 -23.21 73.81
C ALA A 17 20.64 -21.74 73.46
N MET A 18 21.91 -21.33 73.63
CA MET A 18 22.39 -19.95 73.42
C MET A 18 22.84 -19.70 71.97
N THR A 19 22.13 -20.24 70.99
CA THR A 19 22.49 -20.10 69.57
C THR A 19 21.25 -19.81 68.74
N ASN A 20 21.27 -18.70 68.00
CA ASN A 20 20.35 -18.44 66.89
C ASN A 20 21.19 -18.45 65.61
N ASN A 21 21.32 -19.63 65.00
CA ASN A 21 22.18 -19.85 63.85
C ASN A 21 21.45 -19.69 62.51
N ASP A 22 20.18 -19.30 62.53
CA ASP A 22 19.33 -19.24 61.34
C ASP A 22 18.76 -17.82 61.20
N GLN A 23 19.66 -16.90 60.86
CA GLN A 23 19.34 -15.51 60.53
C GLN A 23 19.94 -15.20 59.16
N ASP A 24 19.38 -15.82 58.13
CA ASP A 24 19.78 -15.54 56.76
C ASP A 24 19.08 -14.25 56.28
N TRP A 25 19.89 -13.27 55.87
CA TRP A 25 19.43 -12.05 55.20
C TRP A 25 19.92 -12.04 53.76
N ALA A 26 19.01 -11.77 52.83
CA ALA A 26 19.35 -11.56 51.42
C ALA A 26 19.01 -10.12 51.02
N PHE A 27 19.96 -9.46 50.36
CA PHE A 27 19.74 -8.17 49.70
C PHE A 27 19.80 -8.38 48.19
N THR A 28 18.83 -7.82 47.47
CA THR A 28 18.91 -7.75 46.02
C THR A 28 19.71 -6.50 45.63
N GLY A 29 20.57 -6.63 44.62
CA GLY A 29 21.25 -5.48 44.03
C GLY A 29 20.27 -4.57 43.28
N VAL A 30 20.78 -3.44 42.77
CA VAL A 30 20.01 -2.58 41.87
C VAL A 30 20.14 -3.09 40.44
N ALA A 31 19.06 -3.08 39.68
CA ALA A 31 19.06 -3.43 38.25
C ALA A 31 18.18 -2.45 37.47
N ASN A 32 18.48 -2.30 36.19
CA ASN A 32 17.72 -1.46 35.26
C ASN A 32 17.32 -2.31 34.06
N THR A 33 16.01 -2.45 33.80
CA THR A 33 15.55 -3.18 32.63
C THR A 33 14.94 -2.23 31.61
N ALA A 34 15.47 -2.27 30.39
CA ALA A 34 15.00 -1.47 29.28
C ALA A 34 14.30 -2.37 28.24
N ILE A 35 13.35 -1.82 27.50
CA ILE A 35 12.66 -2.54 26.42
C ILE A 35 12.71 -1.75 25.12
N VAL A 36 13.01 -2.44 24.02
CA VAL A 36 12.95 -1.89 22.66
C VAL A 36 11.99 -2.74 21.84
N LYS A 37 11.10 -2.08 21.11
CA LYS A 37 10.13 -2.73 20.23
C LYS A 37 10.37 -2.33 18.78
N ALA A 38 10.28 -3.31 17.88
CA ALA A 38 10.36 -3.09 16.45
C ALA A 38 9.47 -4.09 15.68
N ILE A 39 9.24 -3.81 14.39
CA ILE A 39 8.74 -4.82 13.45
C ILE A 39 9.95 -5.65 13.01
N ALA A 40 9.87 -6.96 13.21
CA ALA A 40 10.90 -7.92 12.85
C ALA A 40 10.69 -8.51 11.46
N ASP A 41 9.42 -8.78 11.12
CA ASP A 41 9.03 -9.35 9.83
C ASP A 41 7.68 -8.77 9.37
N PRO A 42 7.56 -8.36 8.11
CA PRO A 42 8.64 -8.23 7.12
C PRO A 42 9.62 -7.10 7.49
N ALA A 43 10.88 -7.24 7.05
CA ALA A 43 11.95 -6.28 7.37
C ALA A 43 11.75 -4.90 6.72
N GLU A 44 11.11 -4.86 5.54
CA GLU A 44 10.78 -3.62 4.84
C GLU A 44 9.30 -3.28 5.04
N VAL A 45 9.04 -2.02 5.38
CA VAL A 45 7.68 -1.48 5.47
C VAL A 45 7.28 -0.97 4.08
N PRO A 46 6.24 -1.53 3.45
CA PRO A 46 5.81 -1.09 2.13
C PRO A 46 5.35 0.38 2.14
N ALA A 47 5.55 1.07 1.01
CA ALA A 47 4.97 2.40 0.81
C ALA A 47 3.44 2.30 0.87
N GLY A 48 2.82 3.07 1.78
CA GLY A 48 1.38 2.99 2.07
C GLY A 48 1.00 1.95 3.13
N GLY A 49 1.97 1.27 3.73
CA GLY A 49 1.75 0.33 4.82
C GLY A 49 1.43 -1.09 4.36
N PHE A 50 1.07 -1.91 5.33
CA PHE A 50 0.78 -3.33 5.13
C PHE A 50 -0.66 -3.55 4.69
N THR A 51 -0.86 -4.47 3.75
CA THR A 51 -2.19 -4.87 3.31
C THR A 51 -2.90 -5.63 4.45
N PRO A 52 -4.12 -5.24 4.84
CA PRO A 52 -4.90 -6.02 5.80
C PRO A 52 -5.07 -7.48 5.39
N GLY A 53 -5.13 -8.38 6.37
CA GLY A 53 -5.13 -9.83 6.18
C GLY A 53 -3.72 -10.45 6.09
N THR A 54 -2.66 -9.64 6.01
CA THR A 54 -1.27 -10.13 6.11
C THR A 54 -0.81 -10.17 7.57
N SER A 55 0.20 -11.00 7.85
CA SER A 55 0.81 -11.10 9.18
C SER A 55 2.05 -10.23 9.31
N VAL A 56 2.25 -9.68 10.52
CA VAL A 56 3.43 -8.93 10.93
C VAL A 56 3.93 -9.50 12.25
N THR A 57 5.24 -9.71 12.36
CA THR A 57 5.90 -10.12 13.60
C THR A 57 6.58 -8.92 14.24
N TYR A 58 6.19 -8.62 15.48
CA TYR A 58 6.92 -7.70 16.34
C TYR A 58 8.03 -8.42 17.10
N THR A 59 9.16 -7.75 17.29
CA THR A 59 10.20 -8.13 18.26
C THR A 59 10.21 -7.16 19.42
N LEU A 60 10.32 -7.71 20.63
CA LEU A 60 10.58 -6.99 21.86
C LEU A 60 11.92 -7.49 22.40
N THR A 61 12.85 -6.57 22.60
CA THR A 61 14.16 -6.86 23.20
C THR A 61 14.20 -6.27 24.59
N VAL A 62 14.12 -7.13 25.60
CA VAL A 62 14.27 -6.77 27.01
C VAL A 62 15.75 -6.88 27.37
N THR A 63 16.35 -5.81 27.87
CA THR A 63 17.78 -5.74 28.21
C THR A 63 17.93 -5.39 29.68
N ASN A 64 18.72 -6.15 30.43
CA ASN A 64 19.16 -5.70 31.75
C ASN A 64 20.44 -4.87 31.59
N GLU A 65 20.36 -3.55 31.76
CA GLU A 65 21.52 -2.66 31.70
C GLU A 65 22.40 -2.76 32.97
N GLY A 66 21.98 -3.55 33.95
CA GLY A 66 22.67 -3.80 35.21
C GLY A 66 22.41 -2.69 36.24
N PRO A 67 23.29 -2.54 37.25
CA PRO A 67 24.56 -3.24 37.45
C PRO A 67 24.45 -4.69 37.95
N SER A 68 23.34 -5.12 38.53
CA SER A 68 23.12 -6.49 39.02
C SER A 68 22.18 -7.28 38.11
N PRO A 69 22.11 -8.62 38.23
CA PRO A 69 21.13 -9.43 37.52
C PRO A 69 19.69 -9.03 37.87
N ALA A 70 18.79 -9.09 36.89
CA ALA A 70 17.35 -8.82 37.06
C ALA A 70 16.57 -10.15 37.13
N THR A 71 15.59 -10.22 38.02
CA THR A 71 14.69 -11.37 38.22
C THR A 71 13.24 -10.91 38.37
N GLY A 72 12.30 -11.84 38.21
CA GLY A 72 10.88 -11.52 38.39
C GLY A 72 10.35 -10.50 37.38
N VAL A 73 11.01 -10.43 36.21
CA VAL A 73 10.71 -9.46 35.16
C VAL A 73 9.38 -9.82 34.51
N ILE A 74 8.48 -8.82 34.40
CA ILE A 74 7.22 -8.93 33.67
C ILE A 74 7.14 -7.76 32.71
N ALA A 75 7.01 -8.08 31.42
CA ALA A 75 6.68 -7.11 30.40
C ALA A 75 5.19 -7.21 30.01
N GLN A 76 4.64 -6.18 29.39
CA GLN A 76 3.29 -6.17 28.85
C GLN A 76 3.32 -5.57 27.45
N ASP A 77 2.67 -6.25 26.53
CA ASP A 77 2.39 -5.83 25.17
C ASP A 77 0.92 -6.17 24.88
N LYS A 78 0.04 -5.24 25.24
CA LYS A 78 -1.39 -5.43 24.97
C LYS A 78 -1.69 -4.95 23.56
N LEU A 79 -1.94 -5.91 22.67
CA LEU A 79 -2.24 -5.60 21.27
C LEU A 79 -3.40 -4.58 21.14
N PRO A 80 -3.21 -3.51 20.35
CA PRO A 80 -4.25 -2.51 20.09
C PRO A 80 -5.34 -3.07 19.15
N SER A 81 -6.45 -2.34 19.02
CA SER A 81 -7.42 -2.62 17.96
C SER A 81 -6.80 -2.44 16.57
N GLY A 82 -7.23 -3.24 15.59
CA GLY A 82 -6.71 -3.20 14.22
C GLY A 82 -5.68 -4.30 13.93
N VAL A 83 -5.34 -5.11 14.93
CA VAL A 83 -4.56 -6.34 14.77
C VAL A 83 -5.14 -7.46 15.62
N THR A 84 -5.07 -8.69 15.10
CA THR A 84 -5.50 -9.91 15.78
C THR A 84 -4.29 -10.76 16.15
N PHE A 85 -4.24 -11.27 17.38
CA PHE A 85 -3.18 -12.16 17.85
C PHE A 85 -3.17 -13.47 17.04
N GLU A 86 -1.99 -13.87 16.54
CA GLU A 86 -1.80 -15.15 15.85
C GLU A 86 -0.96 -16.09 16.71
N SER A 87 0.25 -15.67 17.09
CA SER A 87 1.15 -16.49 17.89
C SER A 87 2.17 -15.64 18.67
N ALA A 88 2.77 -16.24 19.68
CA ALA A 88 3.88 -15.67 20.43
C ALA A 88 4.93 -16.76 20.68
N GLN A 89 6.21 -16.36 20.62
CA GLN A 89 7.35 -17.25 20.82
C GLN A 89 8.56 -16.46 21.33
N GLY A 90 9.61 -17.15 21.75
CA GLY A 90 10.83 -16.55 22.31
C GLY A 90 10.97 -16.86 23.79
N ASP A 91 11.63 -15.96 24.51
CA ASP A 91 11.87 -16.11 25.94
C ASP A 91 10.59 -15.88 26.76
N GLY A 92 10.44 -16.60 27.87
CA GLY A 92 9.27 -16.45 28.75
C GLY A 92 7.98 -17.01 28.17
N THR A 93 6.85 -16.61 28.75
CA THR A 93 5.50 -17.05 28.34
C THR A 93 4.57 -15.86 28.14
N TYR A 94 3.76 -15.90 27.08
CA TYR A 94 2.83 -14.82 26.73
C TYR A 94 1.37 -15.20 27.02
N ASP A 95 0.63 -14.30 27.67
CA ASP A 95 -0.81 -14.39 27.86
C ASP A 95 -1.53 -13.36 26.97
N ALA A 96 -2.17 -13.82 25.89
CA ALA A 96 -2.84 -12.95 24.93
C ALA A 96 -4.03 -12.15 25.52
N ALA A 97 -4.65 -12.66 26.59
CA ALA A 97 -5.79 -11.99 27.23
C ALA A 97 -5.35 -10.71 27.97
N SER A 98 -4.24 -10.75 28.69
CA SER A 98 -3.69 -9.60 29.44
C SER A 98 -2.57 -8.86 28.70
N GLY A 99 -2.02 -9.46 27.65
CA GLY A 99 -0.83 -8.99 26.94
C GLY A 99 0.46 -9.18 27.74
N LYS A 100 0.46 -9.96 28.82
CA LYS A 100 1.64 -10.07 29.68
C LYS A 100 2.64 -11.10 29.15
N TRP A 101 3.91 -10.72 29.21
CA TRP A 101 5.07 -11.59 29.03
C TRP A 101 5.70 -11.86 30.39
N ASP A 102 5.67 -13.11 30.82
CA ASP A 102 6.25 -13.57 32.08
C ASP A 102 7.66 -14.13 31.85
N LEU A 103 8.66 -13.40 32.34
CA LEU A 103 10.08 -13.77 32.37
C LEU A 103 10.52 -14.11 33.81
N SER A 104 9.60 -14.37 34.74
CA SER A 104 9.91 -14.56 36.16
C SER A 104 10.76 -15.80 36.46
N THR A 105 10.78 -16.78 35.56
CA THR A 105 11.64 -17.97 35.65
C THR A 105 13.07 -17.72 35.18
N GLU A 106 13.34 -16.55 34.59
CA GLU A 106 14.63 -16.18 34.04
C GLU A 106 15.44 -15.32 35.00
N VAL A 107 16.76 -15.50 34.96
CA VAL A 107 17.74 -14.54 35.50
C VAL A 107 18.37 -13.82 34.31
N ILE A 108 18.12 -12.52 34.19
CA ILE A 108 18.70 -11.70 33.12
C ILE A 108 19.98 -11.07 33.66
N GLU A 109 21.12 -11.67 33.35
CA GLU A 109 22.44 -11.17 33.73
C GLU A 109 22.70 -9.76 33.19
N LYS A 110 23.63 -9.02 33.81
CA LYS A 110 24.01 -7.69 33.35
C LYS A 110 24.45 -7.74 31.88
N GLY A 111 23.84 -6.89 31.06
CA GLY A 111 24.09 -6.78 29.63
C GLY A 111 23.47 -7.89 28.78
N ALA A 112 22.80 -8.87 29.40
CA ALA A 112 22.07 -9.90 28.69
C ALA A 112 20.72 -9.37 28.19
N THR A 113 20.24 -9.99 27.12
CA THR A 113 18.96 -9.68 26.49
C THR A 113 18.03 -10.89 26.51
N ARG A 114 16.74 -10.61 26.44
CA ARG A 114 15.68 -11.57 26.13
C ARG A 114 14.90 -11.07 24.92
N THR A 115 14.52 -11.98 24.05
CA THR A 115 13.82 -11.69 22.79
C THR A 115 12.46 -12.33 22.80
N LEU A 116 11.43 -11.50 22.66
CA LEU A 116 10.02 -11.90 22.65
C LEU A 116 9.45 -11.55 21.28
N LEU A 117 8.80 -12.51 20.63
CA LEU A 117 8.21 -12.35 19.32
C LEU A 117 6.69 -12.49 19.42
N ILE A 118 5.96 -11.55 18.83
CA ILE A 118 4.49 -11.58 18.72
C ILE A 118 4.12 -11.44 17.25
N THR A 119 3.49 -12.46 16.68
CA THR A 119 2.93 -12.40 15.33
C THR A 119 1.45 -12.06 15.41
N VAL A 120 1.04 -11.11 14.58
CA VAL A 120 -0.35 -10.65 14.47
C VAL A 120 -0.80 -10.63 13.03
N THR A 121 -2.09 -10.83 12.79
CA THR A 121 -2.73 -10.53 11.51
C THR A 121 -3.30 -9.11 11.56
N ILE A 122 -3.18 -8.36 10.48
CA ILE A 122 -3.73 -7.00 10.38
C ILE A 122 -5.21 -7.06 10.03
N ASP A 123 -6.05 -6.37 10.79
CA ASP A 123 -7.49 -6.36 10.56
C ASP A 123 -7.87 -5.39 9.44
N ALA A 124 -8.93 -5.68 8.69
CA ALA A 124 -9.46 -4.78 7.66
C ALA A 124 -9.88 -3.41 8.21
N SER A 125 -10.24 -3.34 9.50
CA SER A 125 -10.57 -2.10 10.21
C SER A 125 -9.38 -1.14 10.40
N ALA A 126 -8.15 -1.62 10.25
CA ALA A 126 -6.94 -0.80 10.32
C ALA A 126 -6.63 -0.06 9.00
N ALA A 127 -7.32 -0.42 7.90
CA ALA A 127 -7.04 0.15 6.59
C ALA A 127 -7.20 1.69 6.58
N GLY A 128 -6.19 2.39 6.04
CA GLY A 128 -6.13 3.84 6.00
C GLY A 128 -5.75 4.50 7.33
N SER A 129 -5.28 3.72 8.30
CA SER A 129 -4.93 4.21 9.64
C SER A 129 -3.53 3.76 10.09
N VAL A 130 -3.02 4.43 11.13
CA VAL A 130 -1.80 4.03 11.84
C VAL A 130 -2.17 3.35 13.16
N VAL A 131 -1.78 2.08 13.30
CA VAL A 131 -1.91 1.28 14.52
C VAL A 131 -0.59 1.36 15.29
N THR A 132 -0.60 1.85 16.52
CA THR A 132 0.61 1.91 17.35
C THR A 132 0.58 0.82 18.40
N ASN A 133 1.53 -0.12 18.32
CA ASN A 133 1.70 -1.15 19.35
C ASN A 133 2.77 -0.72 20.36
N THR A 134 2.52 -0.93 21.66
CA THR A 134 3.38 -0.47 22.75
C THR A 134 3.70 -1.61 23.71
N ALA A 135 4.98 -1.78 24.00
CA ALA A 135 5.47 -2.70 25.02
C ALA A 135 5.99 -1.92 26.23
N THR A 136 5.70 -2.40 27.44
CA THR A 136 6.11 -1.80 28.71
C THR A 136 6.69 -2.85 29.65
N ILE A 137 7.73 -2.51 30.42
CA ILE A 137 8.16 -3.30 31.58
C ILE A 137 7.33 -2.87 32.79
N GLU A 138 6.52 -3.81 33.30
CA GLU A 138 5.59 -3.59 34.41
C GLU A 138 6.24 -3.87 35.77
N LYS A 139 7.18 -4.81 35.80
CA LYS A 139 7.78 -5.28 37.04
C LYS A 139 9.18 -5.84 36.82
N GLN A 140 10.05 -5.60 37.79
CA GLN A 140 11.24 -6.41 38.13
C GLN A 140 11.33 -6.48 39.67
N ASP A 141 12.03 -7.46 40.23
CA ASP A 141 12.17 -7.59 41.69
C ASP A 141 13.18 -6.58 42.28
N GLN A 142 14.17 -6.18 41.49
CA GLN A 142 15.24 -5.28 41.87
C GLN A 142 14.75 -3.82 41.86
N ILE A 143 15.29 -3.02 42.78
CA ILE A 143 15.10 -1.57 42.74
C ILE A 143 16.09 -0.91 41.75
N GLY A 144 15.91 0.38 41.48
CA GLY A 144 16.86 1.16 40.67
C GLY A 144 16.54 1.26 39.18
N ASP A 145 15.35 0.77 38.80
CA ASP A 145 14.82 0.81 37.45
C ASP A 145 14.51 2.23 36.95
N LYS A 146 14.83 2.50 35.68
CA LYS A 146 14.71 3.81 35.04
C LYS A 146 13.49 3.82 34.12
N LYS A 147 12.33 4.06 34.72
CA LYS A 147 11.03 4.14 34.02
C LYS A 147 11.01 4.72 32.59
N PRO A 148 11.77 5.77 32.22
CA PRO A 148 11.80 6.24 30.83
C PRO A 148 12.24 5.22 29.77
N ASP A 149 13.03 4.19 30.11
CA ASP A 149 13.46 3.12 29.19
C ASP A 149 12.59 1.86 29.26
N ASN A 150 11.57 1.86 30.11
CA ASN A 150 10.62 0.77 30.27
C ASN A 150 9.53 0.73 29.21
N THR A 151 9.45 1.69 28.29
CA THR A 151 8.36 1.72 27.29
C THR A 151 8.91 1.96 25.89
N SER A 152 8.42 1.17 24.94
CA SER A 152 8.76 1.32 23.53
C SER A 152 7.55 1.06 22.65
N SER A 153 7.34 1.94 21.66
CA SER A 153 6.21 1.88 20.74
C SER A 153 6.70 1.80 19.31
N VAL A 154 5.98 1.04 18.48
CA VAL A 154 6.24 0.95 17.04
C VAL A 154 4.93 1.23 16.28
N PRO A 155 4.92 2.19 15.33
CA PRO A 155 3.77 2.42 14.47
C PRO A 155 3.73 1.40 13.33
N LEU A 156 2.54 0.97 12.98
CA LEU A 156 2.21 0.12 11.84
C LEU A 156 1.16 0.87 11.02
N THR A 157 1.46 1.16 9.76
CA THR A 157 0.46 1.71 8.82
C THR A 157 -0.19 0.55 8.08
N ALA A 158 -1.51 0.57 7.92
CA ALA A 158 -2.24 -0.42 7.14
C ALA A 158 -3.07 0.24 6.05
N GLY A 159 -3.20 -0.43 4.91
CA GLY A 159 -4.05 0.05 3.83
C GLY A 159 -3.95 -0.78 2.56
N TYR A 160 -4.92 -0.56 1.69
CA TYR A 160 -5.00 -1.23 0.39
C TYR A 160 -4.36 -0.37 -0.70
N THR A 161 -4.15 -1.00 -1.86
CA THR A 161 -3.58 -0.34 -3.04
C THR A 161 -4.57 -0.37 -4.19
N ILE A 162 -4.68 0.75 -4.91
CA ILE A 162 -5.24 0.82 -6.26
C ILE A 162 -4.09 1.07 -7.22
N ALA A 163 -3.90 0.20 -8.22
CA ALA A 163 -2.82 0.35 -9.19
C ALA A 163 -3.26 -0.05 -10.59
N GLY A 164 -2.56 0.49 -11.59
CA GLY A 164 -2.81 0.19 -12.99
C GLY A 164 -1.76 0.82 -13.89
N LYS A 165 -2.03 0.85 -15.19
CA LYS A 165 -1.17 1.47 -16.20
C LYS A 165 -1.94 2.21 -17.28
N LEU A 166 -1.26 3.15 -17.93
CA LEU A 166 -1.69 3.81 -19.15
C LEU A 166 -0.85 3.33 -20.33
N TYR A 167 -1.51 2.92 -21.41
CA TYR A 167 -0.84 2.30 -22.56
C TYR A 167 -1.47 2.71 -23.90
N ASN A 168 -0.68 2.58 -24.96
CA ASN A 168 -1.09 2.83 -26.34
C ASN A 168 -1.72 1.58 -26.94
N ASP A 169 -3.05 1.54 -26.90
CA ASP A 169 -3.90 0.49 -27.48
C ASP A 169 -3.93 0.63 -29.00
N ALA A 170 -2.81 0.30 -29.64
CA ALA A 170 -2.56 0.59 -31.04
C ALA A 170 -3.44 -0.21 -32.00
N ASP A 171 -3.87 -1.40 -31.58
CA ASP A 171 -4.74 -2.30 -32.35
C ASP A 171 -6.21 -2.23 -31.93
N ALA A 172 -6.54 -1.36 -30.98
CA ALA A 172 -7.88 -1.18 -30.42
C ALA A 172 -8.48 -2.48 -29.86
N SER A 173 -7.64 -3.31 -29.23
CA SER A 173 -8.04 -4.56 -28.59
C SER A 173 -8.79 -4.35 -27.26
N PHE A 174 -8.74 -3.14 -26.71
CA PHE A 174 -9.32 -2.78 -25.40
C PHE A 174 -8.68 -3.52 -24.22
N SER A 175 -7.47 -4.05 -24.38
CA SER A 175 -6.81 -4.83 -23.35
C SER A 175 -5.31 -4.69 -23.45
N SER A 176 -4.64 -4.55 -22.31
CA SER A 176 -3.20 -4.34 -22.41
C SER A 176 -2.38 -5.62 -22.60
N ASP A 177 -1.47 -5.62 -23.57
CA ASP A 177 -0.52 -6.70 -23.84
C ASP A 177 0.95 -6.22 -24.03
N ASN A 178 1.84 -7.12 -24.45
CA ASN A 178 3.27 -6.81 -24.58
C ASN A 178 3.65 -6.06 -25.87
N GLY A 179 2.72 -5.91 -26.82
CA GLY A 179 2.90 -5.18 -28.07
C GLY A 179 2.67 -3.67 -27.95
N GLU A 180 2.14 -3.22 -26.82
CA GLU A 180 1.70 -1.85 -26.63
C GLU A 180 2.73 -1.00 -25.91
N ASN A 181 2.90 0.23 -26.40
CA ASN A 181 3.82 1.19 -25.78
C ASN A 181 3.17 1.85 -24.56
N PRO A 182 3.91 2.04 -23.45
CA PRO A 182 3.39 2.73 -22.28
C PRO A 182 3.26 4.24 -22.49
N TYR A 183 2.31 4.87 -21.81
CA TYR A 183 2.24 6.33 -21.66
C TYR A 183 2.83 6.76 -20.32
N SER A 184 4.11 7.16 -20.33
CA SER A 184 4.80 7.75 -19.18
C SER A 184 4.50 9.24 -19.01
N GLY A 185 4.55 9.76 -17.79
CA GLY A 185 4.41 11.19 -17.50
C GLY A 185 2.96 11.70 -17.52
N VAL A 186 1.97 10.82 -17.49
CA VAL A 186 0.55 11.18 -17.40
C VAL A 186 0.13 11.26 -15.94
N THR A 187 -0.53 12.34 -15.56
CA THR A 187 -1.07 12.52 -14.21
C THR A 187 -2.42 11.80 -14.08
N VAL A 188 -2.54 11.02 -13.01
CA VAL A 188 -3.75 10.31 -12.60
C VAL A 188 -4.14 10.80 -11.21
N ALA A 189 -5.43 11.03 -10.98
CA ALA A 189 -5.98 11.46 -9.70
C ALA A 189 -6.90 10.40 -9.10
N LEU A 190 -6.89 10.27 -7.77
CA LEU A 190 -7.84 9.47 -7.04
C LEU A 190 -8.93 10.35 -6.44
N LEU A 191 -10.18 10.08 -6.82
CA LEU A 191 -11.36 10.78 -6.35
C LEU A 191 -12.21 9.85 -5.49
N LYS A 192 -12.98 10.43 -4.58
CA LYS A 192 -14.10 9.74 -3.92
C LYS A 192 -15.23 9.57 -4.92
N LYS A 193 -16.21 8.72 -4.59
CA LYS A 193 -17.38 8.48 -5.44
C LYS A 193 -18.21 9.74 -5.75
N ASP A 194 -18.15 10.76 -4.89
CA ASP A 194 -18.82 12.05 -5.09
C ASP A 194 -18.06 13.01 -6.02
N GLY A 195 -16.89 12.60 -6.55
CA GLY A 195 -16.04 13.39 -7.43
C GLY A 195 -15.06 14.33 -6.71
N THR A 196 -15.09 14.39 -5.38
CA THR A 196 -14.10 15.18 -4.62
C THR A 196 -12.77 14.43 -4.50
N PRO A 197 -11.62 15.13 -4.38
CA PRO A 197 -10.34 14.47 -4.25
C PRO A 197 -10.23 13.62 -2.96
N VAL A 198 -9.60 12.46 -3.07
CA VAL A 198 -9.01 11.80 -1.90
C VAL A 198 -7.78 12.61 -1.49
N LEU A 199 -7.60 12.83 -0.18
CA LEU A 199 -6.47 13.60 0.34
C LEU A 199 -5.43 12.67 0.96
N ASP A 200 -4.15 13.01 0.80
CA ASP A 200 -3.05 12.38 1.51
C ASP A 200 -2.98 12.84 2.99
N LYS A 201 -2.00 12.29 3.73
CA LYS A 201 -1.74 12.64 5.14
C LYS A 201 -1.40 14.11 5.38
N ASP A 202 -0.97 14.83 4.35
CA ASP A 202 -0.60 16.24 4.41
C ASP A 202 -1.77 17.14 3.94
N GLY A 203 -2.90 16.55 3.54
CA GLY A 203 -4.11 17.23 3.10
C GLY A 203 -4.13 17.59 1.61
N ASN A 204 -3.19 17.08 0.80
CA ASN A 204 -3.13 17.36 -0.63
C ASN A 204 -3.93 16.32 -1.44
N PRO A 205 -4.51 16.68 -2.60
CA PRO A 205 -5.11 15.73 -3.52
C PRO A 205 -4.16 14.60 -3.89
N MET A 206 -4.62 13.37 -3.73
CA MET A 206 -3.84 12.19 -4.06
C MET A 206 -3.75 12.05 -5.59
N THR A 207 -2.54 12.24 -6.11
CA THR A 207 -2.22 12.13 -7.53
C THR A 207 -0.98 11.25 -7.72
N ALA A 208 -0.89 10.61 -8.88
CA ALA A 208 0.26 9.83 -9.30
C ALA A 208 0.62 10.22 -10.74
N VAL A 209 1.90 10.15 -11.08
CA VAL A 209 2.38 10.33 -12.46
C VAL A 209 2.86 8.98 -12.95
N THR A 210 2.45 8.58 -14.14
CA THR A 210 2.86 7.30 -14.70
C THR A 210 4.38 7.23 -14.91
N ASP A 211 4.98 6.10 -14.54
CA ASP A 211 6.41 5.84 -14.72
C ASP A 211 6.77 5.50 -16.18
N ALA A 212 8.02 5.11 -16.42
CA ALA A 212 8.52 4.76 -17.76
C ALA A 212 7.78 3.55 -18.37
N GLU A 213 7.24 2.67 -17.52
CA GLU A 213 6.42 1.52 -17.88
C GLU A 213 4.91 1.86 -17.90
N GLY A 214 4.55 3.13 -17.75
CA GLY A 214 3.17 3.61 -17.79
C GLY A 214 2.37 3.33 -16.52
N LYS A 215 3.00 2.82 -15.45
CA LYS A 215 2.33 2.37 -14.23
C LYS A 215 2.10 3.52 -13.26
N TYR A 216 1.03 3.41 -12.49
CA TYR A 216 0.73 4.30 -11.37
C TYR A 216 0.15 3.51 -10.20
N SER A 217 0.21 4.07 -8.99
CA SER A 217 -0.35 3.45 -7.79
C SER A 217 -0.78 4.47 -6.74
N PHE A 218 -1.86 4.14 -6.05
CA PHE A 218 -2.34 4.82 -4.85
C PHE A 218 -2.36 3.80 -3.70
N SER A 219 -1.62 4.08 -2.63
CA SER A 219 -1.40 3.14 -1.52
C SER A 219 -1.94 3.70 -0.20
N GLY A 220 -2.16 2.84 0.79
CA GLY A 220 -2.61 3.26 2.12
C GLY A 220 -4.10 3.62 2.16
N LEU A 221 -4.90 3.01 1.29
CA LEU A 221 -6.32 3.35 1.15
C LEU A 221 -7.18 2.57 2.15
N PRO A 222 -8.18 3.22 2.77
CA PRO A 222 -9.22 2.52 3.51
C PRO A 222 -10.18 1.78 2.58
N LEU A 223 -11.02 0.92 3.14
CA LEU A 223 -12.18 0.37 2.43
C LEU A 223 -13.08 1.51 1.93
N GLY A 224 -13.61 1.36 0.72
CA GLY A 224 -14.47 2.39 0.13
C GLY A 224 -14.63 2.31 -1.38
N GLU A 225 -15.42 3.26 -1.90
CA GLU A 225 -15.65 3.45 -3.33
C GLU A 225 -14.88 4.68 -3.82
N TYR A 226 -14.18 4.50 -4.93
CA TYR A 226 -13.27 5.46 -5.52
C TYR A 226 -13.54 5.60 -7.01
N THR A 227 -13.08 6.73 -7.57
CA THR A 227 -13.00 6.93 -9.01
C THR A 227 -11.56 7.32 -9.35
N VAL A 228 -10.91 6.52 -10.18
CA VAL A 228 -9.60 6.87 -10.75
C VAL A 228 -9.85 7.71 -12.01
N SER A 229 -9.14 8.83 -12.14
CA SER A 229 -9.32 9.78 -13.24
C SER A 229 -7.99 10.11 -13.90
N VAL A 230 -7.93 9.96 -15.22
CA VAL A 230 -6.84 10.52 -16.03
C VAL A 230 -7.02 12.04 -16.10
N VAL A 231 -6.00 12.79 -15.66
CA VAL A 231 -6.05 14.26 -15.60
C VAL A 231 -5.64 14.83 -16.95
N ASP A 232 -6.38 15.84 -17.43
CA ASP A 232 -6.15 16.54 -18.69
C ASP A 232 -5.83 15.61 -19.89
N PRO A 233 -6.74 14.65 -20.22
CA PRO A 233 -6.48 13.55 -21.16
C PRO A 233 -6.32 13.98 -22.63
N THR A 234 -6.32 15.29 -22.91
CA THR A 234 -6.15 15.87 -24.24
C THR A 234 -4.82 16.62 -24.39
N SER A 235 -3.94 16.52 -23.40
CA SER A 235 -2.68 17.25 -23.32
C SER A 235 -1.48 16.33 -23.07
N GLY A 236 -0.27 16.89 -23.15
CA GLY A 236 0.96 16.16 -22.83
C GLY A 236 1.13 14.88 -23.66
N PRO A 237 1.51 13.74 -23.05
CA PRO A 237 1.69 12.46 -23.74
C PRO A 237 0.42 11.97 -24.47
N LEU A 238 -0.76 12.41 -24.05
CA LEU A 238 -2.05 11.99 -24.60
C LEU A 238 -2.60 12.95 -25.67
N ALA A 239 -1.86 13.99 -26.04
CA ALA A 239 -2.32 14.97 -27.02
C ALA A 239 -2.66 14.31 -28.38
N GLY A 240 -3.90 14.50 -28.84
CA GLY A 240 -4.40 13.94 -30.09
C GLY A 240 -4.79 12.45 -30.02
N THR A 241 -4.79 11.85 -28.84
CA THR A 241 -5.27 10.47 -28.63
C THR A 241 -6.75 10.44 -28.23
N LYS A 242 -7.34 9.24 -28.27
CA LYS A 242 -8.71 8.95 -27.83
C LYS A 242 -8.69 7.76 -26.87
N PRO A 243 -9.49 7.79 -25.78
CA PRO A 243 -9.56 6.66 -24.86
C PRO A 243 -10.25 5.47 -25.53
N THR A 244 -9.74 4.27 -25.31
CA THR A 244 -10.31 3.01 -25.78
C THR A 244 -10.77 2.15 -24.61
N GLU A 245 -9.90 1.92 -23.63
CA GLU A 245 -10.17 1.19 -22.40
C GLU A 245 -10.17 2.13 -21.17
N ALA A 246 -11.09 1.88 -20.25
CA ALA A 246 -10.93 2.22 -18.85
C ALA A 246 -11.32 0.98 -18.03
N TYR A 247 -10.70 0.68 -16.90
CA TYR A 247 -11.05 -0.48 -16.08
C TYR A 247 -12.57 -0.81 -16.04
N THR A 248 -12.94 -2.00 -16.53
CA THR A 248 -14.34 -2.51 -16.70
C THR A 248 -15.26 -1.70 -17.64
N GLY A 249 -14.75 -0.66 -18.28
CA GLY A 249 -15.43 0.23 -19.21
C GLY A 249 -14.67 0.45 -20.52
N ARG A 250 -15.24 1.27 -21.41
CA ARG A 250 -14.63 1.63 -22.69
C ARG A 250 -14.88 3.10 -23.00
N TYR A 251 -13.99 3.70 -23.76
CA TYR A 251 -14.10 5.07 -24.26
C TYR A 251 -14.29 6.12 -23.13
N LYS A 252 -13.70 5.85 -21.97
CA LYS A 252 -13.77 6.70 -20.77
C LYS A 252 -12.37 7.05 -20.30
N THR A 253 -12.27 8.16 -19.58
CA THR A 253 -11.03 8.61 -18.93
C THR A 253 -11.12 8.49 -17.40
N THR A 254 -12.18 7.85 -16.92
CA THR A 254 -12.42 7.56 -15.51
C THR A 254 -12.85 6.12 -15.32
N ALA A 255 -12.49 5.56 -14.16
CA ALA A 255 -12.83 4.21 -13.76
C ALA A 255 -13.35 4.21 -12.32
N ASP A 256 -14.50 3.59 -12.09
CA ASP A 256 -15.03 3.37 -10.75
C ASP A 256 -14.43 2.10 -10.16
N VAL A 257 -13.97 2.18 -8.91
CA VAL A 257 -13.24 1.12 -8.21
C VAL A 257 -13.78 0.97 -6.79
N THR A 258 -13.99 -0.26 -6.34
CA THR A 258 -14.41 -0.55 -4.96
C THR A 258 -13.34 -1.38 -4.27
N ILE A 259 -12.84 -0.89 -3.14
CA ILE A 259 -12.01 -1.67 -2.21
C ILE A 259 -12.95 -2.23 -1.15
N ALA A 260 -13.19 -3.54 -1.21
CA ALA A 260 -13.98 -4.28 -0.23
C ALA A 260 -13.09 -5.31 0.48
N GLU A 261 -13.44 -5.69 1.71
CA GLU A 261 -12.69 -6.70 2.47
C GLU A 261 -12.51 -8.02 1.70
N ALA A 262 -13.55 -8.44 0.96
CA ALA A 262 -13.52 -9.67 0.18
C ALA A 262 -12.59 -9.61 -1.06
N THR A 263 -12.29 -8.42 -1.58
CA THR A 263 -11.48 -8.24 -2.80
C THR A 263 -10.10 -7.68 -2.50
N GLY A 264 -9.95 -6.90 -1.44
CA GLY A 264 -8.72 -6.24 -1.05
C GLY A 264 -8.26 -5.18 -2.06
N SER A 265 -6.94 -5.09 -2.26
CA SER A 265 -6.31 -4.19 -3.22
C SER A 265 -6.81 -4.46 -4.64
N VAL A 266 -7.02 -3.40 -5.42
CA VAL A 266 -7.48 -3.49 -6.81
C VAL A 266 -6.32 -3.15 -7.74
N ILE A 267 -5.87 -4.13 -8.48
CA ILE A 267 -4.82 -4.00 -9.48
C ILE A 267 -5.42 -4.02 -10.89
N ASP A 268 -4.60 -3.72 -11.90
CA ASP A 268 -4.99 -3.68 -13.31
C ASP A 268 -6.10 -2.68 -13.62
N VAL A 269 -6.16 -1.58 -12.87
CA VAL A 269 -7.03 -0.44 -13.19
C VAL A 269 -6.45 0.31 -14.39
N ASN A 270 -6.55 -0.26 -15.59
CA ASN A 270 -5.83 0.25 -16.76
C ASN A 270 -6.64 1.28 -17.55
N PHE A 271 -5.93 2.10 -18.32
CA PHE A 271 -6.51 2.95 -19.35
C PHE A 271 -5.75 2.81 -20.67
N GLY A 272 -6.49 2.47 -21.73
CA GLY A 272 -5.97 2.40 -23.09
C GLY A 272 -6.29 3.70 -23.84
N PHE A 273 -5.32 4.20 -24.60
CA PHE A 273 -5.51 5.32 -25.52
C PHE A 273 -4.93 4.98 -26.87
N VAL A 274 -5.59 5.41 -27.94
CA VAL A 274 -5.11 5.24 -29.31
C VAL A 274 -4.98 6.58 -29.99
N LYS A 275 -3.95 6.75 -30.83
CA LYS A 275 -3.90 7.88 -31.77
C LYS A 275 -4.69 7.52 -33.03
N PRO A 276 -5.82 8.20 -33.32
CA PRO A 276 -6.60 7.90 -34.51
C PRO A 276 -5.78 8.13 -35.78
N ALA A 277 -6.05 7.31 -36.79
CA ALA A 277 -5.56 7.53 -38.14
C ALA A 277 -6.67 8.16 -38.98
N SER A 278 -6.29 8.98 -39.96
CA SER A 278 -7.20 9.45 -41.00
C SER A 278 -6.90 8.77 -42.32
N LEU A 279 -7.96 8.53 -43.09
CA LEU A 279 -7.89 7.95 -44.44
C LEU A 279 -8.69 8.82 -45.39
N GLY A 280 -8.08 9.25 -46.48
CA GLY A 280 -8.75 10.10 -47.46
C GLY A 280 -7.92 10.20 -48.72
N ASP A 281 -8.55 10.68 -49.78
CA ASP A 281 -7.86 10.97 -51.03
C ASP A 281 -8.73 11.86 -51.95
N TYR A 282 -8.67 11.60 -53.26
CA TYR A 282 -9.27 12.36 -54.33
C TYR A 282 -10.12 11.46 -55.24
N THR A 283 -11.23 11.97 -55.73
CA THR A 283 -12.07 11.37 -56.77
C THR A 283 -11.94 12.20 -58.05
N TRP A 284 -11.54 11.57 -59.15
CA TRP A 284 -11.35 12.20 -60.46
C TRP A 284 -12.13 11.47 -61.55
N MET A 285 -12.34 12.14 -62.68
CA MET A 285 -12.84 11.51 -63.88
C MET A 285 -11.65 11.01 -64.71
N ASP A 286 -11.52 9.70 -64.86
CA ASP A 286 -10.55 9.08 -65.77
C ASP A 286 -11.03 9.27 -67.23
N VAL A 287 -10.53 10.32 -67.88
CA VAL A 287 -10.99 10.73 -69.22
C VAL A 287 -10.31 9.91 -70.30
N ASN A 288 -9.05 9.53 -70.09
CA ASN A 288 -8.23 8.85 -71.08
C ASN A 288 -8.23 7.30 -70.94
N ARG A 289 -8.78 6.79 -69.83
CA ARG A 289 -8.96 5.37 -69.45
C ARG A 289 -7.66 4.62 -69.13
N ASP A 290 -6.67 5.29 -68.57
CA ASP A 290 -5.39 4.66 -68.21
C ASP A 290 -5.27 4.31 -66.72
N GLY A 291 -6.21 4.75 -65.88
CA GLY A 291 -6.23 4.51 -64.44
C GLY A 291 -5.16 5.28 -63.65
N ILE A 292 -4.50 6.26 -64.26
CA ILE A 292 -3.55 7.16 -63.63
C ILE A 292 -4.25 8.51 -63.43
N GLN A 293 -4.00 9.16 -62.29
CA GLN A 293 -4.50 10.51 -62.07
C GLN A 293 -3.60 11.52 -62.79
N ASP A 294 -4.04 12.02 -63.93
CA ASP A 294 -3.32 13.04 -64.69
C ASP A 294 -3.73 14.49 -64.30
N VAL A 295 -2.88 15.47 -64.66
CA VAL A 295 -3.08 16.89 -64.28
C VAL A 295 -4.25 17.55 -65.01
N ASP A 296 -4.63 17.03 -66.17
CA ASP A 296 -5.73 17.51 -67.01
C ASP A 296 -7.07 16.81 -66.71
N GLU A 297 -7.08 15.85 -65.79
CA GLU A 297 -8.30 15.15 -65.38
C GLU A 297 -9.08 15.94 -64.32
N PRO A 298 -10.37 16.21 -64.56
CA PRO A 298 -11.15 17.04 -63.66
C PRO A 298 -11.51 16.28 -62.38
N ALA A 299 -11.58 17.05 -61.28
CA ALA A 299 -12.20 16.61 -60.03
C ALA A 299 -13.62 16.09 -60.26
N LEU A 300 -13.98 15.01 -59.56
CA LEU A 300 -15.33 14.48 -59.56
C LEU A 300 -16.00 14.75 -58.20
N PRO A 301 -16.70 15.89 -58.01
CA PRO A 301 -17.39 16.20 -56.77
C PRO A 301 -18.66 15.37 -56.58
N GLY A 302 -19.10 15.19 -55.33
CA GLY A 302 -20.38 14.54 -55.03
C GLY A 302 -20.33 13.01 -55.02
N VAL A 303 -19.15 12.39 -55.10
CA VAL A 303 -18.97 10.94 -55.02
C VAL A 303 -19.10 10.49 -53.57
N THR A 304 -20.01 9.56 -53.31
CA THR A 304 -20.15 8.93 -51.99
C THR A 304 -19.16 7.79 -51.85
N VAL A 305 -18.25 7.91 -50.90
CA VAL A 305 -17.25 6.91 -50.53
C VAL A 305 -17.64 6.30 -49.17
N THR A 306 -17.59 4.97 -49.09
CA THR A 306 -17.84 4.19 -47.87
C THR A 306 -16.58 3.44 -47.47
N LEU A 307 -16.29 3.40 -46.16
CA LEU A 307 -15.18 2.65 -45.61
C LEU A 307 -15.69 1.41 -44.87
N THR A 308 -15.19 0.24 -45.24
CA THR A 308 -15.51 -1.05 -44.62
C THR A 308 -14.22 -1.85 -44.37
N TYR A 309 -14.28 -2.78 -43.42
CA TYR A 309 -13.26 -3.82 -43.30
C TYR A 309 -13.30 -4.76 -44.52
N GLU A 310 -12.25 -5.58 -44.68
CA GLU A 310 -12.13 -6.55 -45.79
C GLU A 310 -13.29 -7.56 -45.82
N ASP A 311 -13.82 -7.92 -44.65
CA ASP A 311 -14.98 -8.79 -44.49
C ASP A 311 -16.33 -8.09 -44.75
N GLY A 312 -16.31 -6.79 -45.08
CA GLY A 312 -17.48 -5.98 -45.41
C GLY A 312 -18.20 -5.38 -44.20
N PHE A 313 -17.73 -5.60 -42.97
CA PHE A 313 -18.30 -4.93 -41.80
C PHE A 313 -17.93 -3.44 -41.75
N ALA A 314 -18.78 -2.66 -41.09
CA ALA A 314 -18.57 -1.23 -40.94
C ALA A 314 -17.36 -0.94 -40.02
N VAL A 315 -16.53 0.03 -40.42
CA VAL A 315 -15.43 0.51 -39.59
C VAL A 315 -15.97 1.36 -38.45
N THR A 316 -15.36 1.24 -37.27
CA THR A 316 -15.65 2.07 -36.10
C THR A 316 -14.52 3.06 -35.85
N ASP A 317 -14.86 4.31 -35.53
CA ASP A 317 -13.90 5.32 -35.09
C ASP A 317 -13.34 4.99 -33.70
N ALA A 318 -12.31 5.73 -33.28
CA ALA A 318 -11.67 5.55 -31.97
C ALA A 318 -12.57 5.90 -30.77
N SER A 319 -13.79 6.39 -31.00
CA SER A 319 -14.83 6.61 -29.99
C SER A 319 -15.91 5.52 -30.01
N GLY A 320 -15.75 4.49 -30.85
CA GLY A 320 -16.68 3.38 -31.01
C GLY A 320 -17.89 3.68 -31.89
N ASN A 321 -17.93 4.80 -32.61
CA ASN A 321 -19.04 5.11 -33.52
C ASN A 321 -18.76 4.53 -34.91
N VAL A 322 -19.82 4.14 -35.62
CA VAL A 322 -19.68 3.71 -37.02
C VAL A 322 -19.21 4.89 -37.89
N VAL A 323 -18.14 4.68 -38.65
CA VAL A 323 -17.67 5.63 -39.65
C VAL A 323 -18.71 5.73 -40.77
N THR A 324 -19.24 6.93 -40.98
CA THR A 324 -20.28 7.19 -41.98
C THR A 324 -19.69 7.51 -43.34
N ALA A 325 -20.48 7.28 -44.39
CA ALA A 325 -20.10 7.61 -45.76
C ALA A 325 -19.73 9.09 -45.90
N LYS A 326 -18.71 9.36 -46.71
CA LYS A 326 -18.23 10.72 -47.01
C LYS A 326 -18.53 11.05 -48.46
N THR A 327 -18.85 12.31 -48.73
CA THR A 327 -19.06 12.82 -50.08
C THR A 327 -17.87 13.68 -50.46
N SER A 328 -17.30 13.46 -51.65
CA SER A 328 -16.19 14.26 -52.15
C SER A 328 -16.59 15.73 -52.33
N ASP A 329 -15.69 16.64 -51.95
CA ASP A 329 -15.90 18.08 -52.02
C ASP A 329 -15.84 18.62 -53.46
N ALA A 330 -15.97 19.94 -53.63
CA ALA A 330 -15.90 20.60 -54.94
C ALA A 330 -14.57 20.37 -55.68
N ASN A 331 -13.51 20.02 -54.96
CA ASN A 331 -12.20 19.67 -55.51
C ASN A 331 -12.01 18.15 -55.58
N GLY A 332 -13.05 17.33 -55.41
CA GLY A 332 -12.97 15.89 -55.45
C GLY A 332 -12.35 15.25 -54.21
N LYS A 333 -12.04 16.00 -53.14
CA LYS A 333 -11.38 15.45 -51.95
C LYS A 333 -12.36 14.84 -50.96
N TYR A 334 -11.97 13.76 -50.30
CA TYR A 334 -12.72 13.18 -49.18
C TYR A 334 -11.76 12.73 -48.07
N SER A 335 -12.21 12.74 -46.82
CA SER A 335 -11.47 12.14 -45.70
C SER A 335 -12.41 11.54 -44.63
N PHE A 336 -11.94 10.44 -44.06
CA PHE A 336 -12.41 9.79 -42.84
C PHE A 336 -11.41 10.14 -41.73
N GLU A 337 -11.92 10.57 -40.59
CA GLU A 337 -11.15 10.96 -39.39
C GLU A 337 -11.53 10.06 -38.21
#